data_AF-A0AAV9F6A3-F1
#
_entry.id   AF-A0AAV9F6A3-F1
#
_cell.length_a   1.000
_cell.length_b   1.000
_cell.length_c   1.000
_cell.angle_alpha   90.00
_cell.angle_beta   90.00
_cell.angle_gamma   90.00
#
_symmetry.space_group_name_H-M   'P 1'
#
loop_
_entity.id
_entity.type
_entity.pdbx_description
1 polymer ?
#
loop_
_entity_poly.entity_id
_entity_poly.type
_entity_poly.pdbx_seq_one_letter_code
_entity_poly.pdbx_strand_id
1 'polypeptide(L)'
;MTVLELLSSSTDKRQTVSWSTNSDQSIRCQFVELHVPAGLSLSDNTEYAAQAALWGIEGMPELGEIYPLGGSADRLGLVDPDTGEYLPAAMLPFSGRTLLQGLIRDLQAREFLYFKIYGKQCITPVAIMTSSAKNNHEHINDLCEREKWFGRGRSSFQLFEQPLVPVVAAEDGQWLINMPFTPVCKPGGHGAIWKLAFDKGIFQWFYEHGRKGATVRQVSNVVAATDLTILALAGIGLRRGMKLGFASCKRNSGATEGINVLVEKRVNNQWAYGLTCVEYTEFEKFGIMDKRFLPDNLQAEYPANTNILYVDLPSAEKVASSPNTACLPGIMLNLKKPITYEDNYGNSHSVSGGRLECTMQNIADSFLNKYSSRCYKGIEYELDTFIVYNERRRVTSSAKKKRKSSDKSLHQTPDGALLDITRNAVDLLSQSNIKIPKMKDNNEYFHAGPPYLILLHPALGPLWEVTRQKFHGGSISKGSELQIEVAEFFWSSVQLEGSLLIIAENIMGSFVNKGSEPVLQYGNRCGRCRLENVKVLNKGIDWRSVENVFWKHDVRRIESLKVVLHGNAEFEASDVNIEGNHVFEVPNGYRLCVTAGNSGFSIKLDPIKAEMMDTGSWFWRHTIEGTHIRLNMVE
;
A
#
# COMPACT_ATOMS: atom_id res chain seq x y z
N MET A 1 -30.87 -8.94 22.27
CA MET A 1 -30.27 -9.68 23.39
C MET A 1 -29.03 -10.44 22.88
N THR A 2 -28.01 -9.70 22.48
CA THR A 2 -26.76 -10.25 21.88
C THR A 2 -25.51 -9.60 22.48
N VAL A 3 -25.68 -8.52 23.26
CA VAL A 3 -24.59 -7.78 23.92
C VAL A 3 -24.08 -8.50 25.17
N LEU A 4 -24.95 -9.26 25.87
CA LEU A 4 -24.59 -9.94 27.11
C LEU A 4 -23.64 -11.14 26.92
N GLU A 5 -23.65 -11.80 25.75
CA GLU A 5 -22.74 -12.92 25.47
C GLU A 5 -21.29 -12.48 25.23
N LEU A 6 -21.06 -11.20 24.88
CA LEU A 6 -19.72 -10.64 24.69
C LEU A 6 -19.06 -10.14 25.99
N LEU A 7 -19.83 -10.02 27.07
CA LEU A 7 -19.37 -9.46 28.36
C LEU A 7 -18.95 -10.52 29.37
N SER A 8 -19.15 -11.81 29.12
CA SER A 8 -18.76 -12.87 30.06
C SER A 8 -17.26 -13.22 29.93
N SER A 9 -16.39 -12.35 30.44
CA SER A 9 -15.04 -12.73 30.84
C SER A 9 -15.00 -12.91 32.36
N SER A 10 -15.04 -14.16 32.84
CA SER A 10 -14.71 -14.45 34.24
C SER A 10 -13.80 -15.69 34.36
N THR A 11 -12.57 -15.42 34.82
CA THR A 11 -11.75 -16.19 35.78
C THR A 11 -11.78 -17.72 35.77
N ASP A 12 -10.62 -18.30 35.44
CA ASP A 12 -10.00 -19.54 35.98
C ASP A 12 -10.87 -20.79 36.23
N LYS A 13 -10.69 -21.81 35.38
CA LYS A 13 -9.99 -23.09 35.70
C LYS A 13 -10.06 -24.04 34.51
N ARG A 14 -8.94 -24.71 34.23
CA ARG A 14 -8.85 -25.85 33.29
C ARG A 14 -9.86 -26.93 33.68
N GLN A 15 -10.96 -27.05 32.93
CA GLN A 15 -11.73 -28.28 32.84
C GLN A 15 -12.34 -28.39 31.44
N THR A 16 -11.96 -29.44 30.73
CA THR A 16 -12.60 -29.95 29.52
C THR A 16 -14.05 -30.27 29.84
N VAL A 17 -15.00 -29.46 29.37
CA VAL A 17 -16.43 -29.74 29.51
C VAL A 17 -17.08 -29.78 28.13
N SER A 18 -17.56 -30.96 27.78
CA SER A 18 -18.44 -31.24 26.65
C SER A 18 -19.74 -30.45 26.77
N TRP A 19 -20.03 -29.57 25.81
CA TRP A 19 -21.29 -28.81 25.77
C TRP A 19 -22.38 -29.57 25.02
N SER A 20 -23.21 -30.30 25.77
CA SER A 20 -24.61 -30.62 25.46
C SER A 20 -25.36 -30.46 26.78
N THR A 21 -26.34 -29.60 26.97
CA THR A 21 -27.64 -29.52 26.30
C THR A 21 -28.33 -28.24 26.80
N ASN A 22 -28.89 -27.43 25.92
CA ASN A 22 -30.21 -26.82 26.14
C ASN A 22 -30.75 -26.20 24.85
N SER A 23 -32.04 -26.43 24.68
CA SER A 23 -32.85 -26.30 23.49
C SER A 23 -33.29 -24.86 23.23
N ASP A 24 -32.87 -24.33 22.09
CA ASP A 24 -33.62 -23.34 21.34
C ASP A 24 -33.37 -23.60 19.84
N GLN A 25 -34.42 -23.62 19.03
CA GLN A 25 -34.38 -23.95 17.60
C GLN A 25 -33.73 -22.82 16.76
N SER A 26 -32.47 -22.50 17.06
CA SER A 26 -31.60 -21.75 16.16
C SER A 26 -30.60 -22.74 15.53
N ILE A 27 -30.45 -22.62 14.22
CA ILE A 27 -29.52 -23.41 13.40
C ILE A 27 -28.10 -23.23 13.96
N ARG A 28 -27.61 -24.20 14.74
CA ARG A 28 -26.24 -24.16 15.28
C ARG A 28 -25.23 -24.47 14.18
N CYS A 29 -24.58 -23.44 13.65
CA CYS A 29 -23.32 -23.59 12.93
C CYS A 29 -22.28 -24.17 13.90
N GLN A 30 -21.76 -25.37 13.62
CA GLN A 30 -20.68 -25.95 14.40
C GLN A 30 -19.37 -25.63 13.68
N PHE A 31 -18.55 -24.80 14.31
CA PHE A 31 -17.18 -24.54 13.87
C PHE A 31 -16.36 -25.80 14.08
N VAL A 32 -15.69 -26.30 13.03
CA VAL A 32 -15.00 -27.59 13.09
C VAL A 32 -13.49 -27.37 13.23
N GLU A 33 -12.84 -26.83 12.21
CA GLU A 33 -11.37 -26.74 12.18
C GLU A 33 -10.86 -25.53 11.38
N LEU A 34 -9.62 -25.12 11.69
CA LEU A 34 -8.83 -24.14 10.95
C LEU A 34 -7.67 -24.86 10.27
N HIS A 35 -7.47 -24.58 8.99
CA HIS A 35 -6.37 -25.13 8.21
C HIS A 35 -5.48 -24.02 7.65
N VAL A 36 -4.19 -24.32 7.47
CA VAL A 36 -3.29 -23.43 6.73
C VAL A 36 -3.76 -23.44 5.27
N PRO A 37 -4.10 -22.28 4.69
CA PRO A 37 -4.63 -22.25 3.35
C PRO A 37 -3.52 -22.52 2.33
N ALA A 38 -3.75 -23.47 1.42
CA ALA A 38 -2.90 -23.58 0.24
C ALA A 38 -3.19 -22.40 -0.70
N GLY A 39 -2.16 -21.91 -1.39
CA GLY A 39 -2.30 -20.76 -2.27
C GLY A 39 -1.11 -20.59 -3.18
N LEU A 40 -1.28 -19.71 -4.15
CA LEU A 40 -0.29 -19.47 -5.19
C LEU A 40 0.86 -18.61 -4.65
N SER A 41 2.07 -19.15 -4.60
CA SER A 41 3.29 -18.35 -4.44
C SER A 41 3.68 -17.70 -5.76
N LEU A 42 3.66 -16.37 -5.80
CA LEU A 42 4.04 -15.58 -6.96
C LEU A 42 5.56 -15.65 -7.24
N SER A 43 6.35 -16.05 -6.24
CA SER A 43 7.79 -16.27 -6.40
C SER A 43 8.13 -17.65 -6.95
N ASP A 44 7.25 -18.64 -6.79
CA ASP A 44 7.53 -20.04 -7.18
C ASP A 44 7.17 -20.28 -8.64
N ASN A 45 6.08 -19.67 -9.13
CA ASN A 45 5.66 -19.74 -10.53
C ASN A 45 5.65 -18.33 -11.15
N THR A 46 6.84 -17.89 -11.56
CA THR A 46 7.06 -16.54 -12.10
C THR A 46 6.30 -16.29 -13.40
N GLU A 47 6.12 -17.30 -14.24
CA GLU A 47 5.38 -17.20 -15.51
C GLU A 47 3.90 -16.94 -15.26
N TYR A 48 3.28 -17.71 -14.36
CA TYR A 48 1.90 -17.47 -13.98
C TYR A 48 1.74 -16.13 -13.25
N ALA A 49 2.71 -15.74 -12.43
CA ALA A 49 2.69 -14.44 -11.75
C ALA A 49 2.71 -13.27 -12.75
N ALA A 50 3.54 -13.35 -13.79
CA ALA A 50 3.58 -12.39 -14.89
C ALA A 50 2.25 -12.37 -15.66
N GLN A 51 1.72 -13.54 -16.01
CA GLN A 51 0.42 -13.66 -16.67
C GLN A 51 -0.73 -13.08 -15.84
N ALA A 52 -0.75 -13.34 -14.53
CA ALA A 52 -1.74 -12.81 -13.61
C ALA A 52 -1.65 -11.29 -13.51
N ALA A 53 -0.44 -10.73 -13.48
CA ALA A 53 -0.24 -9.29 -13.49
C ALA A 53 -0.72 -8.66 -14.82
N LEU A 54 -0.49 -9.31 -15.96
CA LEU A 54 -1.05 -8.87 -17.25
C LEU A 54 -2.58 -8.85 -17.25
N TRP A 55 -3.25 -9.87 -16.69
CA TRP A 55 -4.71 -9.83 -16.52
C TRP A 55 -5.15 -8.66 -15.64
N GLY A 56 -4.37 -8.31 -14.61
CA GLY A 56 -4.62 -7.16 -13.78
C GLY A 56 -4.51 -5.85 -14.55
N ILE A 57 -3.51 -5.73 -15.43
CA ILE A 57 -3.34 -4.56 -16.29
C ILE A 57 -4.48 -4.49 -17.31
N GLU A 58 -4.76 -5.57 -18.04
CA GLU A 58 -5.88 -5.67 -18.99
C GLU A 58 -7.22 -5.29 -18.33
N GLY A 59 -7.43 -5.77 -17.10
CA GLY A 59 -8.64 -5.53 -16.31
C GLY A 59 -8.72 -4.16 -15.63
N MET A 60 -7.72 -3.28 -15.75
CA MET A 60 -7.73 -1.94 -15.12
C MET A 60 -9.02 -1.13 -15.38
N PRO A 61 -9.62 -1.12 -16.60
CA PRO A 61 -10.90 -0.45 -16.84
C PRO A 61 -12.09 -1.05 -16.08
N GLU A 62 -11.95 -2.21 -15.46
CA GLU A 62 -13.00 -2.87 -14.68
C GLU A 62 -12.75 -2.78 -13.18
N LEU A 63 -11.67 -2.10 -12.76
CA LEU A 63 -11.28 -1.98 -11.36
C LEU A 63 -11.62 -0.60 -10.77
N GLY A 64 -11.97 -0.60 -9.49
CA GLY A 64 -11.94 0.57 -8.60
C GLY A 64 -10.91 0.41 -7.49
N GLU A 65 -10.73 1.45 -6.69
CA GLU A 65 -9.92 1.43 -5.47
C GLU A 65 -10.76 1.84 -4.26
N ILE A 66 -10.59 1.13 -3.15
CA ILE A 66 -11.27 1.43 -1.88
C ILE A 66 -10.22 1.59 -0.78
N TYR A 67 -10.16 2.77 -0.16
CA TYR A 67 -9.16 3.11 0.84
C TYR A 67 -9.79 3.43 2.21
N PRO A 68 -9.61 2.57 3.24
CA PRO A 68 -9.99 2.88 4.62
C PRO A 68 -8.98 3.83 5.28
N LEU A 69 -9.30 5.12 5.35
CA LEU A 69 -8.46 6.20 5.88
C LEU A 69 -8.95 6.83 7.20
N GLY A 70 -9.94 6.24 7.87
CA GLY A 70 -10.47 6.74 9.15
C GLY A 70 -9.54 6.63 10.38
N GLY A 71 -8.28 6.21 10.19
CA GLY A 71 -7.29 6.05 11.27
C GLY A 71 -6.45 7.30 11.50
N SER A 72 -6.29 7.70 12.76
CA SER A 72 -5.35 8.75 13.17
C SER A 72 -3.92 8.22 13.36
N ALA A 73 -2.94 9.11 13.27
CA ALA A 73 -1.53 8.82 13.40
C ALA A 73 -1.00 8.87 14.85
N ASP A 74 -1.84 8.61 15.85
CA ASP A 74 -1.53 8.76 17.28
C ASP A 74 -0.24 8.03 17.67
N ARG A 75 -0.09 6.79 17.18
CA ARG A 75 1.09 5.94 17.45
C ARG A 75 2.37 6.44 16.80
N LEU A 76 2.27 7.31 15.80
CA LEU A 76 3.40 7.98 15.15
C LEU A 76 3.74 9.30 15.86
N GLY A 77 2.83 9.85 16.68
CA GLY A 77 2.98 11.17 17.28
C GLY A 77 2.94 12.28 16.22
N LEU A 78 2.24 12.07 15.11
CA LEU A 78 2.04 13.09 14.08
C LEU A 78 0.90 14.00 14.53
N VAL A 79 1.25 15.25 14.81
CA VAL A 79 0.33 16.29 15.27
C VAL A 79 0.40 17.49 14.35
N ASP A 80 -0.70 18.23 14.30
CA ASP A 80 -0.78 19.54 13.72
C ASP A 80 0.06 20.52 14.57
N PRO A 81 0.97 21.31 13.98
CA PRO A 81 1.85 22.20 14.73
C PRO A 81 1.11 23.39 15.37
N ASP A 82 -0.02 23.81 14.80
CA ASP A 82 -0.77 24.98 15.24
C ASP A 82 -1.78 24.61 16.33
N THR A 83 -2.48 23.48 16.16
CA THR A 83 -3.53 23.05 17.11
C THR A 83 -3.05 22.02 18.13
N GLY A 84 -1.96 21.29 17.83
CA GLY A 84 -1.50 20.15 18.64
C GLY A 84 -2.35 18.88 18.50
N GLU A 85 -3.41 18.90 17.68
CA GLU A 85 -4.27 17.73 17.46
C GLU A 85 -3.59 16.68 16.58
N TYR A 86 -3.95 15.41 16.75
CA TYR A 86 -3.36 14.35 15.93
C TYR A 86 -3.92 14.34 14.51
N LEU A 87 -3.02 14.27 13.53
CA LEU A 87 -3.40 14.24 12.11
C LEU A 87 -3.72 12.81 11.61
N PRO A 88 -4.46 12.68 10.50
CA PRO A 88 -4.61 11.44 9.76
C PRO A 88 -3.27 10.79 9.39
N ALA A 89 -3.19 9.46 9.44
CA ALA A 89 -2.00 8.72 9.00
C ALA A 89 -1.64 9.03 7.53
N ALA A 90 -2.64 9.29 6.69
CA ALA A 90 -2.44 9.61 5.29
C ALA A 90 -1.60 10.88 5.04
N MET A 91 -1.53 11.79 6.03
CA MET A 91 -0.74 13.02 5.97
C MET A 91 0.73 12.84 6.39
N LEU A 92 1.13 11.67 6.88
CA LEU A 92 2.51 11.42 7.31
C LEU A 92 3.48 11.70 6.13
N PRO A 93 4.45 12.62 6.29
CA PRO A 93 5.50 12.80 5.30
C PRO A 93 6.40 11.55 5.25
N PHE A 94 6.61 11.01 4.06
CA PHE A 94 7.38 9.81 3.80
C PHE A 94 8.01 9.89 2.41
N SER A 95 9.33 9.78 2.32
CA SER A 95 10.09 9.90 1.06
C SER A 95 9.74 11.17 0.26
N GLY A 96 9.63 12.31 0.94
CA GLY A 96 9.38 13.63 0.35
C GLY A 96 7.91 13.94 0.05
N ARG A 97 6.97 13.04 0.34
CA ARG A 97 5.53 13.19 0.03
C ARG A 97 4.67 12.64 1.16
N THR A 98 3.39 13.02 1.22
CA THR A 98 2.43 12.36 2.14
C THR A 98 2.19 10.91 1.72
N LEU A 99 1.79 10.04 2.66
CA LEU A 99 1.43 8.67 2.33
C LEU A 99 0.27 8.59 1.33
N LEU A 100 -0.69 9.52 1.36
CA LEU A 100 -1.77 9.58 0.36
C LEU A 100 -1.23 9.88 -1.04
N GLN A 101 -0.32 10.86 -1.18
CA GLN A 101 0.32 11.14 -2.46
C GLN A 101 1.06 9.90 -2.99
N GLY A 102 1.79 9.18 -2.14
CA GLY A 102 2.43 7.91 -2.51
C GLY A 102 1.43 6.88 -3.03
N LEU A 103 0.33 6.67 -2.30
CA LEU A 103 -0.73 5.72 -2.65
C LEU A 103 -1.35 6.01 -4.03
N ILE A 104 -1.59 7.29 -4.34
CA ILE A 104 -2.17 7.71 -5.62
C ILE A 104 -1.15 7.64 -6.76
N ARG A 105 0.13 7.91 -6.49
CA ARG A 105 1.21 7.75 -7.49
C ARG A 105 1.38 6.31 -7.95
N ASP A 106 1.27 5.35 -7.03
CA ASP A 106 1.26 3.92 -7.39
C ASP A 106 0.10 3.57 -8.34
N LEU A 107 -1.08 4.13 -8.07
CA LEU A 107 -2.26 3.94 -8.92
C LEU A 107 -2.05 4.56 -10.31
N GLN A 108 -1.60 5.81 -10.38
CA GLN A 108 -1.32 6.49 -11.64
C GLN A 108 -0.24 5.78 -12.45
N ALA A 109 0.75 5.15 -11.82
CA ALA A 109 1.76 4.37 -12.52
C ALA A 109 1.19 3.10 -13.18
N ARG A 110 0.22 2.41 -12.54
CA ARG A 110 -0.50 1.28 -13.16
C ARG A 110 -1.37 1.73 -14.33
N GLU A 111 -2.07 2.84 -14.19
CA GLU A 111 -2.86 3.43 -15.28
C GLU A 111 -1.98 3.91 -16.43
N PHE A 112 -0.82 4.49 -16.13
CA PHE A 112 0.16 4.89 -17.13
C PHE A 112 0.73 3.67 -17.85
N LEU A 113 1.04 2.58 -17.15
CA LEU A 113 1.45 1.33 -17.80
C LEU A 113 0.37 0.78 -18.73
N TYR A 114 -0.90 0.78 -18.30
CA TYR A 114 -2.03 0.44 -19.16
C TYR A 114 -2.08 1.33 -20.42
N PHE A 115 -1.92 2.65 -20.26
CA PHE A 115 -1.84 3.60 -21.38
C PHE A 115 -0.68 3.27 -22.33
N LYS A 116 0.52 2.97 -21.81
CA LYS A 116 1.70 2.66 -22.63
C LYS A 116 1.53 1.39 -23.46
N ILE A 117 0.74 0.43 -22.99
CA ILE A 117 0.47 -0.84 -23.69
C ILE A 117 -0.68 -0.70 -24.69
N TYR A 118 -1.79 -0.08 -24.28
CA TYR A 118 -3.05 -0.09 -25.04
C TYR A 118 -3.38 1.23 -25.74
N GLY A 119 -2.59 2.28 -25.51
CA GLY A 119 -2.81 3.62 -26.09
C GLY A 119 -4.06 4.33 -25.57
N LYS A 120 -4.67 3.83 -24.49
CA LYS A 120 -5.91 4.36 -23.91
C LYS A 120 -5.69 4.76 -22.46
N GLN A 121 -6.08 5.98 -22.11
CA GLN A 121 -6.06 6.44 -20.73
C GLN A 121 -7.28 5.88 -19.99
N CYS A 122 -7.03 5.20 -18.88
CA CYS A 122 -8.05 4.75 -17.94
C CYS A 122 -7.86 5.51 -16.61
N ILE A 123 -8.95 6.07 -16.08
CA ILE A 123 -8.97 6.69 -14.75
C ILE A 123 -9.79 5.80 -13.81
N THR A 124 -9.09 5.18 -12.88
CA THR A 124 -9.63 4.29 -11.85
C THR A 124 -10.32 5.12 -10.77
N PRO A 125 -11.63 4.93 -10.51
CA PRO A 125 -12.34 5.64 -9.46
C PRO A 125 -11.83 5.21 -8.08
N VAL A 126 -11.72 6.18 -7.16
CA VAL A 126 -11.19 5.97 -5.81
C VAL A 126 -12.23 6.33 -4.77
N ALA A 127 -12.68 5.34 -4.01
CA ALA A 127 -13.57 5.54 -2.87
C ALA A 127 -12.74 5.56 -1.57
N ILE A 128 -12.93 6.58 -0.73
CA ILE A 128 -12.15 6.81 0.49
C ILE A 128 -13.10 6.84 1.69
N MET A 129 -12.94 5.90 2.61
CA MET A 129 -13.65 5.94 3.89
C MET A 129 -12.85 6.74 4.92
N THR A 130 -13.37 7.87 5.38
CA THR A 130 -12.76 8.74 6.41
C THR A 130 -13.46 8.58 7.77
N SER A 131 -13.15 9.44 8.73
CA SER A 131 -13.80 9.52 10.05
C SER A 131 -13.98 10.99 10.48
N SER A 132 -14.96 11.28 11.33
CA SER A 132 -15.07 12.58 12.03
C SER A 132 -14.08 12.72 13.19
N ALA A 133 -13.49 11.61 13.66
CA ALA A 133 -12.56 11.66 14.77
C ALA A 133 -11.35 12.52 14.40
N LYS A 134 -11.07 13.54 15.24
CA LYS A 134 -9.90 14.44 15.11
C LYS A 134 -9.84 15.10 13.72
N ASN A 135 -10.99 15.58 13.28
CA ASN A 135 -11.18 16.25 12.01
C ASN A 135 -10.64 15.52 10.76
N ASN A 136 -10.64 14.18 10.81
CA ASN A 136 -9.99 13.38 9.77
C ASN A 136 -10.60 13.58 8.37
N HIS A 137 -11.93 13.70 8.24
CA HIS A 137 -12.58 13.93 6.96
C HIS A 137 -12.11 15.25 6.29
N GLU A 138 -12.13 16.36 7.02
CA GLU A 138 -11.73 17.67 6.49
C GLU A 138 -10.26 17.68 6.10
N HIS A 139 -9.36 17.18 6.96
CA HIS A 139 -7.93 17.08 6.66
C HIS A 139 -7.63 16.27 5.39
N ILE A 140 -8.37 15.19 5.14
CA ILE A 140 -8.21 14.38 3.92
C ILE A 140 -8.77 15.12 2.70
N ASN A 141 -9.94 15.78 2.83
CA ASN A 141 -10.51 16.58 1.76
C ASN A 141 -9.58 17.74 1.37
N ASP A 142 -9.08 18.49 2.34
CA ASP A 142 -8.16 19.61 2.14
C ASP A 142 -6.84 19.17 1.51
N LEU A 143 -6.33 17.99 1.89
CA LEU A 143 -5.16 17.40 1.23
C LEU A 143 -5.47 17.09 -0.25
N CYS A 144 -6.63 16.50 -0.56
CA CYS A 144 -7.03 16.25 -1.94
C CYS A 144 -7.15 17.55 -2.74
N GLU A 145 -7.77 18.59 -2.19
CA GLU A 145 -7.95 19.88 -2.85
C GLU A 145 -6.62 20.61 -3.08
N ARG A 146 -5.76 20.66 -2.05
CA ARG A 146 -4.41 21.25 -2.14
C ARG A 146 -3.57 20.56 -3.21
N GLU A 147 -3.68 19.24 -3.32
CA GLU A 147 -2.99 18.44 -4.32
C GLU A 147 -3.75 18.40 -5.67
N LYS A 148 -4.78 19.24 -5.85
CA LYS A 148 -5.60 19.36 -7.07
C LYS A 148 -6.15 18.02 -7.56
N TRP A 149 -6.64 17.22 -6.62
CA TRP A 149 -7.13 15.85 -6.84
C TRP A 149 -6.09 14.99 -7.59
N PHE A 150 -4.81 15.25 -7.34
CA PHE A 150 -3.65 14.57 -7.92
C PHE A 150 -3.64 14.59 -9.46
N GLY A 151 -4.30 15.58 -10.08
CA GLY A 151 -4.46 15.65 -11.53
C GLY A 151 -5.44 14.62 -12.12
N ARG A 152 -6.28 13.98 -11.31
CA ARG A 152 -7.25 12.97 -11.76
C ARG A 152 -8.66 13.54 -11.93
N GLY A 153 -8.87 14.79 -11.52
CA GLY A 153 -10.17 15.44 -11.42
C GLY A 153 -10.97 15.00 -10.19
N ARG A 154 -11.76 15.92 -9.62
CA ARG A 154 -12.55 15.67 -8.41
C ARG A 154 -13.55 14.52 -8.56
N SER A 155 -14.19 14.44 -9.72
CA SER A 155 -15.20 13.42 -10.03
C SER A 155 -14.70 11.97 -9.95
N SER A 156 -13.39 11.77 -9.98
CA SER A 156 -12.75 10.45 -9.85
C SER A 156 -12.67 9.95 -8.40
N PHE A 157 -13.12 10.75 -7.43
CA PHE A 157 -13.07 10.44 -6.00
C PHE A 157 -14.44 10.51 -5.36
N GLN A 158 -14.69 9.60 -4.41
CA GLN A 158 -15.81 9.69 -3.48
C GLN A 158 -15.32 9.49 -2.06
N LEU A 159 -15.53 10.49 -1.20
CA LEU A 159 -15.23 10.42 0.22
C LEU A 159 -16.53 10.12 0.98
N PHE A 160 -16.47 9.18 1.91
CA PHE A 160 -17.61 8.86 2.77
C PHE A 160 -17.14 8.59 4.19
N GLU A 161 -17.86 9.12 5.17
CA GLU A 161 -17.40 9.15 6.55
C GLU A 161 -17.99 8.00 7.36
N GLN A 162 -17.14 7.35 8.17
CA GLN A 162 -17.59 6.36 9.13
C GLN A 162 -18.12 6.99 10.42
N PRO A 163 -19.13 6.40 11.06
CA PRO A 163 -19.64 6.90 12.33
C PRO A 163 -18.68 6.62 13.47
N LEU A 164 -18.80 7.44 14.53
CA LEU A 164 -18.23 7.11 15.84
C LEU A 164 -19.20 6.26 16.63
N VAL A 165 -18.66 5.39 17.47
CA VAL A 165 -19.41 4.48 18.35
C VAL A 165 -19.07 4.77 19.81
N PRO A 166 -20.05 4.63 20.72
CA PRO A 166 -19.83 4.88 22.14
C PRO A 166 -18.86 3.86 22.74
N VAL A 167 -18.05 4.33 23.67
CA VAL A 167 -17.13 3.51 24.46
C VAL A 167 -17.83 3.07 25.74
N VAL A 168 -17.64 1.80 26.10
CA VAL A 168 -18.15 1.18 27.33
C VAL A 168 -17.01 0.91 28.32
N ALA A 169 -17.30 1.08 29.60
CA ALA A 169 -16.44 0.64 30.70
C ALA A 169 -16.34 -0.89 30.73
N ALA A 170 -15.16 -1.41 31.03
CA ALA A 170 -14.95 -2.86 31.15
C ALA A 170 -15.58 -3.45 32.41
N GLU A 171 -15.76 -2.65 33.46
CA GLU A 171 -16.25 -3.09 34.77
C GLU A 171 -17.75 -3.44 34.75
N ASP A 172 -18.57 -2.58 34.16
CA ASP A 172 -20.03 -2.66 34.25
C ASP A 172 -20.74 -2.50 32.91
N GLY A 173 -20.00 -2.27 31.81
CA GLY A 173 -20.57 -2.07 30.48
C GLY A 173 -21.29 -0.73 30.27
N GLN A 174 -21.21 0.20 31.23
CA GLN A 174 -21.83 1.53 31.08
C GLN A 174 -21.08 2.39 30.07
N TRP A 175 -21.81 3.31 29.43
CA TRP A 175 -21.19 4.30 28.55
C TRP A 175 -20.26 5.21 29.35
N LEU A 176 -19.05 5.41 28.83
CA LEU A 176 -18.16 6.45 29.36
C LEU A 176 -18.69 7.81 28.88
N ILE A 177 -18.79 8.77 29.81
CA ILE A 177 -19.37 10.08 29.56
C ILE A 177 -18.29 11.15 29.79
N ASN A 178 -18.02 11.95 28.77
CA ASN A 178 -17.16 13.12 28.82
C ASN A 178 -18.00 14.38 29.11
N MET A 179 -17.39 15.40 29.69
CA MET A 179 -18.05 16.72 29.79
C MET A 179 -18.39 17.32 28.41
N PRO A 180 -19.53 18.03 28.27
CA PRO A 180 -20.59 18.24 29.26
C PRO A 180 -21.76 17.24 29.08
N PHE A 181 -21.58 15.98 29.48
CA PHE A 181 -22.52 14.86 29.27
C PHE A 181 -22.62 14.30 27.83
N THR A 182 -21.49 14.21 27.14
CA THR A 182 -21.39 13.58 25.82
C THR A 182 -20.77 12.18 25.93
N PRO A 183 -21.28 11.16 25.22
CA PRO A 183 -20.62 9.85 25.20
C PRO A 183 -19.21 9.97 24.64
N VAL A 184 -18.25 9.33 25.31
CA VAL A 184 -16.91 9.14 24.74
C VAL A 184 -17.06 8.23 23.53
N CYS A 185 -16.71 8.75 22.36
CA CYS A 185 -16.92 8.08 21.09
C CYS A 185 -15.58 7.81 20.38
N LYS A 186 -15.47 6.66 19.71
CA LYS A 186 -14.30 6.27 18.91
C LYS A 186 -14.74 5.64 17.58
N PRO A 187 -13.89 5.60 16.54
CA PRO A 187 -14.24 4.92 15.30
C PRO A 187 -14.58 3.44 15.52
N GLY A 188 -15.63 2.97 14.83
CA GLY A 188 -16.19 1.60 14.93
C GLY A 188 -15.44 0.52 14.14
N GLY A 189 -14.20 0.79 13.70
CA GLY A 189 -13.40 -0.13 12.90
C GLY A 189 -13.66 -0.02 11.40
N HIS A 190 -12.79 -0.63 10.59
CA HIS A 190 -12.82 -0.47 9.13
C HIS A 190 -13.83 -1.38 8.42
N GLY A 191 -14.47 -2.32 9.13
CA GLY A 191 -15.53 -3.17 8.57
C GLY A 191 -16.80 -2.42 8.16
N ALA A 192 -17.04 -1.23 8.73
CA ALA A 192 -18.18 -0.38 8.40
C ALA A 192 -18.17 0.07 6.93
N ILE A 193 -17.02 -0.03 6.26
CA ILE A 193 -16.82 0.37 4.89
C ILE A 193 -17.84 -0.24 3.93
N TRP A 194 -18.26 -1.48 4.15
CA TRP A 194 -19.17 -2.19 3.26
C TRP A 194 -20.60 -1.65 3.37
N LYS A 195 -21.15 -1.63 4.59
CA LYS A 195 -22.47 -1.06 4.83
C LYS A 195 -22.55 0.40 4.42
N LEU A 196 -21.52 1.19 4.71
CA LEU A 196 -21.46 2.59 4.32
C LEU A 196 -21.37 2.77 2.80
N ALA A 197 -20.58 1.93 2.11
CA ALA A 197 -20.51 1.97 0.66
C ALA A 197 -21.89 1.71 0.01
N PHE A 198 -22.70 0.81 0.59
CA PHE A 198 -24.08 0.61 0.16
C PHE A 198 -24.96 1.82 0.47
N ASP A 199 -24.99 2.28 1.72
CA ASP A 199 -25.85 3.38 2.16
C ASP A 199 -25.57 4.71 1.47
N LYS A 200 -24.31 4.92 1.05
CA LYS A 200 -23.86 6.14 0.36
C LYS A 200 -23.84 6.01 -1.16
N GLY A 201 -24.32 4.90 -1.72
CA GLY A 201 -24.38 4.69 -3.17
C GLY A 201 -23.02 4.54 -3.85
N ILE A 202 -21.97 4.16 -3.12
CA ILE A 202 -20.61 3.99 -3.65
C ILE A 202 -20.54 2.83 -4.65
N PHE A 203 -21.25 1.73 -4.40
CA PHE A 203 -21.33 0.62 -5.37
C PHE A 203 -21.96 1.07 -6.68
N GLN A 204 -23.08 1.79 -6.61
CA GLN A 204 -23.74 2.37 -7.78
C GLN A 204 -22.81 3.32 -8.55
N TRP A 205 -22.09 4.18 -7.84
CA TRP A 205 -21.08 5.07 -8.43
C TRP A 205 -19.97 4.28 -9.15
N PHE A 206 -19.49 3.17 -8.58
CA PHE A 206 -18.55 2.30 -9.28
C PHE A 206 -19.16 1.69 -10.57
N TYR A 207 -20.42 1.26 -10.55
CA TYR A 207 -21.10 0.71 -11.73
C TYR A 207 -21.31 1.75 -12.83
N GLU A 208 -21.59 3.01 -12.47
CA GLU A 208 -21.65 4.13 -13.42
C GLU A 208 -20.31 4.37 -14.12
N HIS A 209 -19.20 4.01 -13.46
CA HIS A 209 -17.86 4.01 -14.04
C HIS A 209 -17.50 2.67 -14.74
N GLY A 210 -18.42 1.71 -14.80
CA GLY A 210 -18.22 0.41 -15.45
C GLY A 210 -17.32 -0.55 -14.66
N ARG A 211 -17.19 -0.39 -13.33
CA ARG A 211 -16.30 -1.23 -12.53
C ARG A 211 -17.02 -2.49 -12.04
N LYS A 212 -16.29 -3.60 -12.05
CA LYS A 212 -16.76 -4.93 -11.61
C LYS A 212 -16.08 -5.38 -10.33
N GLY A 213 -14.81 -5.05 -10.17
CA GLY A 213 -14.03 -5.37 -8.97
C GLY A 213 -13.36 -4.13 -8.39
N ALA A 214 -12.79 -4.28 -7.20
CA ALA A 214 -11.93 -3.26 -6.60
C ALA A 214 -10.78 -3.87 -5.80
N THR A 215 -9.68 -3.13 -5.70
CA THR A 215 -8.65 -3.42 -4.70
C THR A 215 -8.87 -2.59 -3.44
N VAL A 216 -8.59 -3.18 -2.28
CA VAL A 216 -8.75 -2.57 -0.97
C VAL A 216 -7.42 -2.64 -0.23
N ARG A 217 -6.88 -1.50 0.22
CA ARG A 217 -5.63 -1.47 1.00
C ARG A 217 -5.53 -0.27 1.94
N GLN A 218 -4.80 -0.44 3.04
CA GLN A 218 -4.50 0.64 3.98
C GLN A 218 -3.36 1.54 3.49
N VAL A 219 -3.47 2.86 3.72
CA VAL A 219 -2.47 3.86 3.29
C VAL A 219 -1.08 3.69 3.92
N SER A 220 -1.01 3.08 5.10
CA SER A 220 0.24 2.95 5.85
C SER A 220 1.25 1.98 5.22
N ASN A 221 0.81 1.10 4.32
CA ASN A 221 1.67 0.09 3.71
C ASN A 221 2.29 0.62 2.41
N VAL A 222 3.57 1.00 2.48
CA VAL A 222 4.26 1.77 1.42
C VAL A 222 4.85 0.89 0.31
N VAL A 223 4.82 -0.45 0.46
CA VAL A 223 5.39 -1.38 -0.54
C VAL A 223 4.34 -2.12 -1.37
N ALA A 224 3.06 -2.07 -0.96
CA ALA A 224 1.98 -2.93 -1.45
C ALA A 224 1.72 -2.91 -2.98
N ALA A 225 2.12 -1.85 -3.68
CA ALA A 225 1.93 -1.71 -5.13
C ALA A 225 3.23 -1.39 -5.86
N THR A 226 4.37 -1.74 -5.25
CA THR A 226 5.70 -1.50 -5.81
C THR A 226 6.19 -2.65 -6.69
N ASP A 227 5.46 -3.77 -6.74
CA ASP A 227 5.73 -4.93 -7.58
C ASP A 227 4.44 -5.50 -8.22
N LEU A 228 4.54 -6.71 -8.79
CA LEU A 228 3.43 -7.36 -9.48
C LEU A 228 2.27 -7.83 -8.58
N THR A 229 2.42 -7.86 -7.25
CA THR A 229 1.49 -8.56 -6.33
C THR A 229 0.06 -8.05 -6.45
N ILE A 230 -0.15 -6.74 -6.41
CA ILE A 230 -1.51 -6.17 -6.42
C ILE A 230 -2.19 -6.35 -7.78
N LEU A 231 -1.42 -6.29 -8.87
CA LEU A 231 -1.93 -6.54 -10.22
C LEU A 231 -2.25 -8.02 -10.41
N ALA A 232 -1.41 -8.93 -9.93
CA ALA A 232 -1.68 -10.37 -9.97
C ALA A 232 -2.92 -10.73 -9.14
N LEU A 233 -3.06 -10.15 -7.94
CA LEU A 233 -4.24 -10.32 -7.10
C LEU A 233 -5.51 -9.89 -7.84
N ALA A 234 -5.53 -8.67 -8.37
CA ALA A 234 -6.70 -8.14 -9.09
C ALA A 234 -6.99 -8.91 -10.39
N GLY A 235 -5.94 -9.27 -11.13
CA GLY A 235 -6.03 -10.01 -12.38
C GLY A 235 -6.62 -11.40 -12.20
N ILE A 236 -6.19 -12.14 -11.17
CA ILE A 236 -6.80 -13.44 -10.83
C ILE A 236 -8.26 -13.26 -10.45
N GLY A 237 -8.54 -12.25 -9.62
CA GLY A 237 -9.88 -11.92 -9.16
C GLY A 237 -10.87 -11.71 -10.30
N LEU A 238 -10.54 -10.81 -11.23
CA LEU A 238 -11.35 -10.51 -12.40
C LEU A 238 -11.42 -11.69 -13.37
N ARG A 239 -10.27 -12.27 -13.74
CA ARG A 239 -10.19 -13.28 -14.79
C ARG A 239 -10.96 -14.55 -14.45
N ARG A 240 -10.95 -14.95 -13.17
CA ARG A 240 -11.61 -16.17 -12.69
C ARG A 240 -12.99 -15.92 -12.08
N GLY A 241 -13.44 -14.66 -12.00
CA GLY A 241 -14.72 -14.31 -11.36
C GLY A 241 -14.74 -14.64 -9.86
N MET A 242 -13.60 -14.46 -9.18
CA MET A 242 -13.50 -14.70 -7.74
C MET A 242 -14.26 -13.63 -6.96
N LYS A 243 -14.78 -13.95 -5.78
CA LYS A 243 -15.49 -12.98 -4.93
C LYS A 243 -14.57 -12.16 -4.04
N LEU A 244 -13.51 -12.79 -3.51
CA LEU A 244 -12.57 -12.14 -2.60
C LEU A 244 -11.18 -12.78 -2.72
N GLY A 245 -10.15 -11.93 -2.75
CA GLY A 245 -8.75 -12.35 -2.77
C GLY A 245 -7.94 -11.73 -1.64
N PHE A 246 -6.97 -12.46 -1.11
CA PHE A 246 -6.01 -11.95 -0.11
C PHE A 246 -4.59 -11.96 -0.69
N ALA A 247 -3.88 -10.83 -0.62
CA ALA A 247 -2.42 -10.86 -0.72
C ALA A 247 -1.80 -11.10 0.65
N SER A 248 -0.89 -12.06 0.72
CA SER A 248 -0.37 -12.58 1.97
C SER A 248 1.12 -12.89 1.89
N CYS A 249 1.73 -13.15 3.04
CA CYS A 249 3.15 -13.44 3.17
C CYS A 249 3.41 -14.24 4.45
N LYS A 250 4.66 -14.67 4.66
CA LYS A 250 5.06 -15.25 5.94
C LYS A 250 4.82 -14.26 7.09
N ARG A 251 4.17 -14.75 8.15
CA ARG A 251 3.94 -14.00 9.40
C ARG A 251 5.20 -14.01 10.26
N ASN A 252 5.55 -12.86 10.83
CA ASN A 252 6.61 -12.81 11.83
C ASN A 252 6.05 -13.18 13.22
N SER A 253 6.78 -13.99 13.99
CA SER A 253 6.37 -14.36 15.35
C SER A 253 6.21 -13.14 16.26
N GLY A 254 5.10 -13.06 16.99
CA GLY A 254 4.78 -11.92 17.87
C GLY A 254 4.39 -10.62 17.12
N ALA A 255 4.13 -10.68 15.81
CA ALA A 255 3.62 -9.53 15.07
C ALA A 255 2.14 -9.25 15.41
N THR A 256 1.79 -7.97 15.57
CA THR A 256 0.40 -7.53 15.82
C THR A 256 -0.39 -7.43 14.51
N GLU A 257 -0.46 -8.53 13.79
CA GLU A 257 -1.23 -8.72 12.55
C GLU A 257 -1.99 -10.03 12.62
N GLY A 258 -3.22 -10.04 12.07
CA GLY A 258 -4.03 -11.23 11.95
C GLY A 258 -3.43 -12.26 10.98
N ILE A 259 -4.10 -13.40 10.87
CA ILE A 259 -3.73 -14.50 9.98
C ILE A 259 -4.86 -14.81 9.01
N ASN A 260 -4.51 -15.28 7.81
CA ASN A 260 -5.47 -15.89 6.91
C ASN A 260 -5.56 -17.39 7.17
N VAL A 261 -6.77 -17.92 7.14
CA VAL A 261 -7.06 -19.33 7.44
C VAL A 261 -8.06 -19.88 6.43
N LEU A 262 -7.97 -21.18 6.13
CA LEU A 262 -9.06 -21.92 5.51
C LEU A 262 -9.98 -22.41 6.64
N VAL A 263 -11.22 -21.94 6.65
CA VAL A 263 -12.24 -22.40 7.59
C VAL A 263 -12.95 -23.63 7.04
N GLU A 264 -13.15 -24.61 7.92
CA GLU A 264 -14.08 -25.70 7.74
C GLU A 264 -15.18 -25.61 8.81
N LYS A 265 -16.44 -25.51 8.37
CA LYS A 265 -17.60 -25.43 9.28
C LYS A 265 -18.78 -26.25 8.81
N ARG A 266 -19.59 -26.76 9.74
CA ARG A 266 -20.82 -27.50 9.43
C ARG A 266 -22.03 -26.57 9.53
N VAL A 267 -22.76 -26.41 8.43
CA VAL A 267 -23.95 -25.56 8.31
C VAL A 267 -25.08 -26.36 7.68
N ASN A 268 -26.23 -26.51 8.35
CA ASN A 268 -27.40 -27.22 7.80
C ASN A 268 -27.08 -28.61 7.22
N ASN A 269 -26.31 -29.43 7.94
CA ASN A 269 -25.84 -30.74 7.49
C ASN A 269 -24.92 -30.75 6.25
N GLN A 270 -24.49 -29.59 5.77
CA GLN A 270 -23.47 -29.44 4.72
C GLN A 270 -22.15 -28.96 5.32
N TRP A 271 -21.07 -29.23 4.61
CA TRP A 271 -19.74 -28.70 4.90
C TRP A 271 -19.54 -27.40 4.14
N ALA A 272 -19.08 -26.36 4.83
CA ALA A 272 -18.83 -25.06 4.24
C ALA A 272 -17.35 -24.70 4.39
N TYR A 273 -16.76 -24.23 3.28
CA TYR A 273 -15.34 -23.90 3.17
C TYR A 273 -15.15 -22.51 2.57
N GLY A 274 -14.10 -21.84 3.01
CA GLY A 274 -13.71 -20.53 2.49
C GLY A 274 -12.54 -19.97 3.25
N LEU A 275 -11.83 -19.04 2.63
CA LEU A 275 -10.76 -18.30 3.27
C LEU A 275 -11.35 -17.18 4.11
N THR A 276 -10.81 -16.98 5.30
CA THR A 276 -11.14 -15.85 6.17
C THR A 276 -9.92 -15.41 6.96
N CYS A 277 -10.10 -14.40 7.81
CA CYS A 277 -9.08 -13.88 8.69
C CYS A 277 -9.47 -14.06 10.16
N VAL A 278 -8.47 -14.42 10.97
CA VAL A 278 -8.55 -14.34 12.44
C VAL A 278 -7.65 -13.20 12.90
N GLU A 279 -8.22 -12.24 13.65
CA GLU A 279 -7.44 -11.14 14.20
C GLU A 279 -6.51 -11.60 15.33
N TYR A 280 -5.36 -10.93 15.47
CA TYR A 280 -4.34 -11.33 16.46
C TYR A 280 -4.86 -11.25 17.90
N THR A 281 -5.83 -10.36 18.17
CA THR A 281 -6.49 -10.23 19.46
C THR A 281 -7.42 -11.39 19.80
N GLU A 282 -7.76 -12.22 18.81
CA GLU A 282 -8.70 -13.33 18.94
C GLU A 282 -8.02 -14.69 18.91
N PHE A 283 -6.70 -14.77 18.73
CA PHE A 283 -5.94 -16.03 18.68
C PHE A 283 -6.22 -16.93 19.88
N GLU A 284 -6.32 -16.36 21.08
CA GLU A 284 -6.65 -17.09 22.31
C GLU A 284 -8.00 -17.83 22.19
N LYS A 285 -9.01 -17.21 21.56
CA LYS A 285 -10.34 -17.81 21.36
C LYS A 285 -10.31 -19.03 20.45
N PHE A 286 -9.36 -19.06 19.52
CA PHE A 286 -9.19 -20.14 18.54
C PHE A 286 -8.07 -21.11 18.91
N GLY A 287 -7.49 -21.02 20.11
CA GLY A 287 -6.40 -21.90 20.55
C GLY A 287 -5.08 -21.72 19.78
N ILE A 288 -4.91 -20.59 19.11
CA ILE A 288 -3.73 -20.27 18.30
C ILE A 288 -2.66 -19.71 19.24
N MET A 289 -1.50 -20.38 19.32
CA MET A 289 -0.40 -19.95 20.18
C MET A 289 0.56 -19.03 19.42
N ASP A 290 0.77 -17.81 19.94
CA ASP A 290 1.76 -16.86 19.42
C ASP A 290 3.02 -16.84 20.30
N LYS A 291 3.70 -17.98 20.44
CA LYS A 291 4.94 -18.09 21.24
C LYS A 291 6.17 -18.19 20.33
N ARG A 292 7.29 -17.61 20.78
CA ARG A 292 8.61 -17.77 20.15
C ARG A 292 8.97 -19.26 20.16
N PHE A 293 9.29 -19.81 18.99
CA PHE A 293 9.52 -21.23 18.79
C PHE A 293 10.62 -21.81 19.70
N LEU A 294 10.31 -22.96 20.31
CA LEU A 294 11.30 -24.00 20.60
C LEU A 294 11.43 -24.87 19.32
N PRO A 295 12.60 -25.42 18.98
CA PRO A 295 12.86 -26.05 17.67
C PRO A 295 11.99 -27.25 17.28
N ASP A 296 11.29 -27.88 18.23
CA ASP A 296 10.72 -29.24 18.04
C ASP A 296 9.19 -29.32 17.90
N ASN A 297 8.46 -28.20 17.84
CA ASN A 297 6.99 -28.25 17.72
C ASN A 297 6.49 -27.98 16.29
N LEU A 298 5.92 -29.01 15.66
CA LEU A 298 5.21 -29.06 14.37
C LEU A 298 3.89 -28.24 14.36
N GLN A 299 3.91 -26.97 14.77
CA GLN A 299 2.72 -26.13 14.69
C GLN A 299 2.58 -25.47 13.30
N ALA A 300 1.36 -25.45 12.78
CA ALA A 300 1.00 -24.80 11.53
C ALA A 300 1.40 -23.30 11.50
N GLU A 301 2.29 -22.91 10.58
CA GLU A 301 2.62 -21.51 10.31
C GLU A 301 1.53 -20.88 9.43
N TYR A 302 0.52 -20.27 10.05
CA TYR A 302 -0.48 -19.52 9.31
C TYR A 302 0.10 -18.24 8.69
N PRO A 303 -0.32 -17.88 7.47
CA PRO A 303 0.19 -16.72 6.78
C PRO A 303 -0.43 -15.42 7.30
N ALA A 304 0.28 -14.30 7.13
CA ALA A 304 -0.16 -13.00 7.62
C ALA A 304 -1.31 -12.42 6.79
N ASN A 305 -2.35 -11.90 7.45
CA ASN A 305 -3.28 -11.00 6.79
C ASN A 305 -2.63 -9.61 6.62
N THR A 306 -2.45 -9.19 5.38
CA THR A 306 -1.83 -7.89 5.07
C THR A 306 -2.85 -6.77 4.84
N ASN A 307 -4.15 -7.09 4.86
CA ASN A 307 -5.24 -6.17 4.53
C ASN A 307 -5.14 -5.57 3.12
N ILE A 308 -4.50 -6.29 2.19
CA ILE A 308 -4.56 -6.03 0.75
C ILE A 308 -5.51 -7.06 0.16
N LEU A 309 -6.65 -6.58 -0.33
CA LEU A 309 -7.74 -7.42 -0.80
C LEU A 309 -8.07 -7.09 -2.26
N TYR A 310 -8.53 -8.10 -2.99
CA TYR A 310 -9.39 -7.92 -4.15
C TYR A 310 -10.81 -8.24 -3.74
N VAL A 311 -11.79 -7.49 -4.25
CA VAL A 311 -13.21 -7.74 -4.00
C VAL A 311 -14.02 -7.61 -5.29
N ASP A 312 -14.95 -8.54 -5.49
CA ASP A 312 -16.01 -8.43 -6.49
C ASP A 312 -17.11 -7.49 -5.98
N LEU A 313 -17.38 -6.40 -6.69
CA LEU A 313 -18.29 -5.36 -6.23
C LEU A 313 -19.73 -5.85 -6.06
N PRO A 314 -20.33 -6.60 -7.03
CA PRO A 314 -21.67 -7.17 -6.85
C PRO A 314 -21.78 -8.11 -5.64
N SER A 315 -20.77 -8.95 -5.41
CA SER A 315 -20.74 -9.84 -4.25
C SER A 315 -20.64 -9.08 -2.93
N ALA A 316 -19.81 -8.03 -2.87
CA ALA A 316 -19.68 -7.19 -1.69
C ALA A 316 -20.96 -6.39 -1.41
N GLU A 317 -21.59 -5.82 -2.44
CA GLU A 317 -22.83 -5.08 -2.32
C GLU A 317 -23.95 -5.96 -1.75
N LYS A 318 -24.07 -7.21 -2.23
CA LYS A 318 -25.06 -8.16 -1.72
C LYS A 318 -24.91 -8.44 -0.22
N VAL A 319 -23.66 -8.48 0.27
CA VAL A 319 -23.39 -8.63 1.71
C VAL A 319 -23.70 -7.32 2.44
N ALA A 320 -23.27 -6.19 1.89
CA ALA A 320 -23.49 -4.86 2.46
C ALA A 320 -24.97 -4.47 2.58
N SER A 321 -25.81 -4.92 1.66
CA SER A 321 -27.26 -4.66 1.66
C SER A 321 -28.04 -5.60 2.59
N SER A 322 -27.38 -6.55 3.25
CA SER A 322 -28.05 -7.54 4.11
C SER A 322 -28.64 -6.86 5.36
N PRO A 323 -29.87 -7.21 5.78
CA PRO A 323 -30.54 -6.58 6.92
C PRO A 323 -30.00 -7.07 8.28
N ASN A 324 -28.99 -7.93 8.29
CA ASN A 324 -28.41 -8.54 9.47
C ASN A 324 -26.95 -8.08 9.67
N THR A 325 -26.29 -8.61 10.70
CA THR A 325 -24.93 -8.23 11.05
C THR A 325 -23.86 -8.58 10.02
N ALA A 326 -24.18 -9.35 8.96
CA ALA A 326 -23.22 -9.68 7.91
C ALA A 326 -22.71 -8.44 7.15
N CYS A 327 -23.51 -7.36 7.10
CA CYS A 327 -23.08 -6.08 6.51
C CYS A 327 -22.00 -5.34 7.33
N LEU A 328 -21.77 -5.75 8.59
CA LEU A 328 -20.74 -5.26 9.49
C LEU A 328 -19.83 -6.43 9.89
N PRO A 329 -18.99 -6.94 8.98
CA PRO A 329 -18.22 -8.16 9.22
C PRO A 329 -17.22 -8.04 10.36
N GLY A 330 -16.94 -9.16 11.03
CA GLY A 330 -15.89 -9.27 12.05
C GLY A 330 -16.14 -8.41 13.30
N ILE A 331 -17.39 -8.35 13.78
CA ILE A 331 -17.72 -7.61 15.00
C ILE A 331 -16.95 -8.18 16.20
N MET A 332 -16.22 -7.32 16.89
CA MET A 332 -15.42 -7.64 18.07
C MET A 332 -15.49 -6.52 19.12
N LEU A 333 -15.23 -6.87 20.38
CA LEU A 333 -15.13 -5.95 21.49
C LEU A 333 -13.82 -6.18 22.23
N ASN A 334 -12.94 -5.18 22.24
CA ASN A 334 -11.66 -5.24 22.96
C ASN A 334 -11.68 -4.29 24.16
N LEU A 335 -11.86 -4.84 25.37
CA LEU A 335 -11.97 -4.13 26.64
C LEU A 335 -10.61 -3.90 27.35
N LYS A 336 -9.50 -4.40 26.79
CA LYS A 336 -8.18 -4.39 27.45
C LYS A 336 -7.45 -3.03 27.35
N LYS A 337 -7.98 -2.05 26.62
CA LYS A 337 -7.29 -0.77 26.39
C LYS A 337 -7.69 0.26 27.44
N PRO A 338 -6.74 1.05 27.99
CA PRO A 338 -7.09 2.20 28.80
C PRO A 338 -7.74 3.28 27.94
N ILE A 339 -8.78 3.91 28.46
CA ILE A 339 -9.52 5.01 27.85
C ILE A 339 -9.44 6.20 28.80
N THR A 340 -8.93 7.32 28.27
CA THR A 340 -8.85 8.59 28.98
C THR A 340 -10.02 9.48 28.59
N TYR A 341 -10.65 10.13 29.56
CA TYR A 341 -11.73 11.11 29.38
C TYR A 341 -11.81 12.05 30.59
N GLU A 342 -12.50 13.18 30.44
CA GLU A 342 -12.75 14.15 31.51
C GLU A 342 -14.22 14.10 31.92
N ASP A 343 -14.50 13.89 33.21
CA ASP A 343 -15.87 13.81 33.71
C ASP A 343 -16.55 15.19 33.79
N ASN A 344 -17.83 15.22 34.16
CA ASN A 344 -18.60 16.46 34.29
C ASN A 344 -18.13 17.40 35.41
N TYR A 345 -17.17 16.97 36.24
CA TYR A 345 -16.55 17.76 37.29
C TYR A 345 -15.16 18.28 36.89
N GLY A 346 -14.71 18.01 35.66
CA GLY A 346 -13.38 18.39 35.18
C GLY A 346 -12.26 17.44 35.60
N ASN A 347 -12.59 16.27 36.17
CA ASN A 347 -11.57 15.31 36.58
C ASN A 347 -11.20 14.39 35.42
N SER A 348 -9.90 14.26 35.18
CA SER A 348 -9.36 13.30 34.20
C SER A 348 -9.37 11.88 34.77
N HIS A 349 -10.00 10.97 34.03
CA HIS A 349 -10.07 9.54 34.33
C HIS A 349 -9.27 8.72 33.32
N SER A 350 -8.79 7.55 33.73
CA SER A 350 -8.18 6.55 32.85
C SER A 350 -8.64 5.16 33.28
N VAL A 351 -9.63 4.62 32.57
CA VAL A 351 -10.29 3.35 32.93
C VAL A 351 -10.14 2.32 31.83
N SER A 352 -10.20 1.03 32.17
CA SER A 352 -10.26 -0.02 31.16
C SER A 352 -11.61 0.03 30.46
N GLY A 353 -11.60 0.03 29.13
CA GLY A 353 -12.83 0.12 28.34
C GLY A 353 -12.61 -0.25 26.89
N GLY A 354 -13.70 -0.29 26.14
CA GLY A 354 -13.67 -0.68 24.73
C GLY A 354 -14.88 -0.19 23.96
N ARG A 355 -14.89 -0.47 22.66
CA ARG A 355 -16.03 -0.20 21.78
C ARG A 355 -16.21 -1.36 20.83
N LEU A 356 -17.40 -1.48 20.26
CA LEU A 356 -17.63 -2.41 19.16
C LEU A 356 -16.79 -1.97 17.96
N GLU A 357 -15.99 -2.90 17.45
CA GLU A 357 -15.19 -2.74 16.24
C GLU A 357 -15.64 -3.77 15.21
N CYS A 358 -15.51 -3.46 13.93
CA CYS A 358 -15.70 -4.39 12.83
C CYS A 358 -14.51 -4.33 11.87
N THR A 359 -14.27 -5.40 11.12
CA THR A 359 -13.09 -5.57 10.27
C THR A 359 -13.47 -5.85 8.82
N MET A 360 -12.78 -5.23 7.89
CA MET A 360 -13.19 -5.22 6.47
C MET A 360 -12.96 -6.58 5.80
N GLN A 361 -11.88 -7.26 6.19
CA GLN A 361 -11.47 -8.52 5.59
C GLN A 361 -12.41 -9.68 5.96
N ASN A 362 -13.15 -9.57 7.07
CA ASN A 362 -14.08 -10.60 7.51
C ASN A 362 -15.38 -10.65 6.67
N ILE A 363 -15.51 -9.80 5.64
CA ILE A 363 -16.54 -10.00 4.61
C ILE A 363 -16.43 -11.39 3.96
N ALA A 364 -15.22 -11.98 4.00
CA ALA A 364 -14.94 -13.35 3.59
C ALA A 364 -15.85 -14.40 4.24
N ASP A 365 -16.31 -14.16 5.48
CA ASP A 365 -17.18 -15.08 6.21
C ASP A 365 -18.54 -15.28 5.52
N SER A 366 -18.89 -14.39 4.59
CA SER A 366 -20.09 -14.46 3.75
C SER A 366 -19.90 -15.21 2.42
N PHE A 367 -18.66 -15.59 2.08
CA PHE A 367 -18.30 -16.21 0.80
C PHE A 367 -17.84 -17.66 0.95
N LEU A 368 -18.66 -18.48 1.60
CA LEU A 368 -18.35 -19.89 1.83
C LEU A 368 -19.08 -20.80 0.84
N ASN A 369 -18.31 -21.69 0.19
CA ASN A 369 -18.82 -22.71 -0.71
C ASN A 369 -19.29 -23.92 0.10
N LYS A 370 -20.44 -24.51 -0.26
CA LYS A 370 -21.07 -25.62 0.47
C LYS A 370 -20.98 -26.94 -0.31
N TYR A 371 -20.71 -28.02 0.42
CA TYR A 371 -20.49 -29.36 -0.12
C TYR A 371 -21.25 -30.40 0.72
N SER A 372 -21.63 -31.51 0.09
CA SER A 372 -22.35 -32.61 0.74
C SER A 372 -21.46 -33.46 1.65
N SER A 373 -20.15 -33.49 1.38
CA SER A 373 -19.16 -34.28 2.12
C SER A 373 -18.01 -33.41 2.60
N ARG A 374 -17.30 -33.88 3.62
CA ARG A 374 -16.09 -33.22 4.15
C ARG A 374 -14.96 -33.38 3.13
N CYS A 375 -14.33 -32.29 2.69
CA CYS A 375 -13.31 -32.32 1.64
C CYS A 375 -12.31 -31.15 1.70
N TYR A 376 -11.68 -30.88 2.84
CA TYR A 376 -10.78 -29.73 2.99
C TYR A 376 -9.47 -29.78 2.15
N LYS A 377 -9.02 -30.96 1.71
CA LYS A 377 -7.74 -31.09 1.00
C LYS A 377 -7.88 -30.71 -0.47
N GLY A 378 -7.21 -29.63 -0.89
CA GLY A 378 -7.13 -29.21 -2.29
C GLY A 378 -8.38 -28.50 -2.81
N ILE A 379 -9.33 -28.18 -1.92
CA ILE A 379 -10.58 -27.51 -2.27
C ILE A 379 -10.38 -26.06 -2.67
N GLU A 380 -9.24 -25.46 -2.34
CA GLU A 380 -8.95 -24.04 -2.55
C GLU A 380 -9.06 -23.59 -4.02
N TYR A 381 -8.92 -24.51 -4.98
CA TYR A 381 -9.11 -24.21 -6.41
C TYR A 381 -10.59 -24.11 -6.83
N GLU A 382 -11.51 -24.60 -6.00
CA GLU A 382 -12.97 -24.59 -6.23
C GLU A 382 -13.70 -23.53 -5.41
N LEU A 383 -12.99 -22.81 -4.53
CA LEU A 383 -13.56 -21.78 -3.67
C LEU A 383 -13.75 -20.46 -4.41
N ASP A 384 -14.73 -19.68 -3.96
CA ASP A 384 -14.96 -18.30 -4.43
C ASP A 384 -13.93 -17.32 -3.84
N THR A 385 -13.19 -17.75 -2.82
CA THR A 385 -12.16 -16.97 -2.13
C THR A 385 -10.78 -17.55 -2.41
N PHE A 386 -9.78 -16.70 -2.66
CA PHE A 386 -8.41 -17.15 -2.95
C PHE A 386 -7.34 -16.33 -2.22
N ILE A 387 -6.11 -16.84 -2.23
CA ILE A 387 -4.95 -16.21 -1.61
C ILE A 387 -3.72 -16.31 -2.51
N VAL A 388 -2.95 -15.23 -2.56
CA VAL A 388 -1.64 -15.17 -3.21
C VAL A 388 -0.57 -14.88 -2.17
N TYR A 389 0.61 -15.49 -2.35
CA TYR A 389 1.77 -15.32 -1.49
C TYR A 389 2.91 -14.64 -2.24
N ASN A 390 3.64 -13.78 -1.53
CA ASN A 390 4.92 -13.24 -2.01
C ASN A 390 5.81 -12.90 -0.80
N GLU A 391 7.05 -12.47 -1.07
CA GLU A 391 7.99 -12.00 -0.06
C GLU A 391 7.40 -10.86 0.78
N ARG A 392 7.54 -10.96 2.10
CA ARG A 392 6.97 -9.98 3.04
C ARG A 392 7.30 -8.53 2.68
N ARG A 393 8.57 -8.22 2.39
CA ARG A 393 9.03 -6.87 2.03
C ARG A 393 8.43 -6.32 0.73
N ARG A 394 7.80 -7.17 -0.09
CA ARG A 394 7.07 -6.78 -1.31
C ARG A 394 5.56 -6.62 -1.07
N VAL A 395 5.00 -7.36 -0.10
CA VAL A 395 3.57 -7.30 0.22
C VAL A 395 3.26 -6.29 1.33
N THR A 396 4.03 -6.29 2.42
CA THR A 396 3.75 -5.49 3.61
C THR A 396 4.99 -4.93 4.29
N SER A 397 5.03 -3.59 4.34
CA SER A 397 5.92 -2.83 5.21
C SER A 397 5.22 -1.53 5.56
N SER A 398 4.76 -1.43 6.81
CA SER A 398 3.85 -0.36 7.23
C SER A 398 4.55 0.71 8.07
N ALA A 399 4.27 2.00 7.83
CA ALA A 399 4.65 3.09 8.72
C ALA A 399 3.50 3.38 9.70
N LYS A 400 3.44 2.66 10.83
CA LYS A 400 2.29 2.72 11.78
C LYS A 400 2.65 3.18 13.19
N LYS A 401 3.91 3.07 13.61
CA LYS A 401 4.32 3.46 14.97
C LYS A 401 5.66 4.18 14.98
N LYS A 402 5.79 5.13 15.90
CA LYS A 402 7.06 5.78 16.23
C LYS A 402 7.98 4.77 16.90
N ARG A 403 9.26 4.80 16.54
CA ARG A 403 10.29 4.01 17.23
C ARG A 403 10.49 4.56 18.64
N LYS A 404 10.44 3.70 19.66
CA LYS A 404 10.83 4.06 21.04
C LYS A 404 12.35 3.98 21.16
N SER A 405 12.95 4.87 21.95
CA SER A 405 14.43 4.97 22.08
C SER A 405 15.10 3.68 22.59
N SER A 406 14.39 2.86 23.36
CA SER A 406 14.87 1.58 23.88
C SER A 406 14.52 0.36 23.00
N ASP A 407 13.70 0.53 21.96
CA ASP A 407 13.25 -0.57 21.10
C ASP A 407 14.20 -0.76 19.91
N LYS A 408 14.78 -1.96 19.80
CA LYS A 408 15.61 -2.35 18.66
C LYS A 408 14.79 -2.77 17.43
N SER A 409 13.47 -2.91 17.57
CA SER A 409 12.60 -3.34 16.48
C SER A 409 12.31 -2.19 15.51
N LEU A 410 12.62 -2.42 14.23
CA LEU A 410 12.19 -1.57 13.10
C LEU A 410 10.81 -1.97 12.57
N HIS A 411 10.17 -2.99 13.14
CA HIS A 411 8.92 -3.51 12.62
C HIS A 411 7.81 -2.44 12.70
N GLN A 412 7.13 -2.20 11.59
CA GLN A 412 6.04 -1.22 11.46
C GLN A 412 6.41 0.25 11.75
N THR A 413 7.70 0.61 11.70
CA THR A 413 8.17 2.01 11.83
C THR A 413 8.46 2.61 10.45
N PRO A 414 8.45 3.95 10.30
CA PRO A 414 8.89 4.61 9.07
C PRO A 414 10.31 4.20 8.64
N ASP A 415 11.23 4.05 9.60
CA ASP A 415 12.59 3.56 9.35
C ASP A 415 12.63 2.13 8.78
N GLY A 416 11.84 1.21 9.36
CA GLY A 416 11.76 -0.15 8.83
C GLY A 416 11.16 -0.20 7.44
N ALA A 417 10.16 0.65 7.19
CA ALA A 417 9.56 0.79 5.87
C ALA A 417 10.55 1.33 4.83
N LEU A 418 11.35 2.35 5.17
CA LEU A 418 12.42 2.83 4.30
C LEU A 418 13.46 1.73 4.04
N LEU A 419 13.87 0.99 5.08
CA LEU A 419 14.83 -0.09 4.94
C LEU A 419 14.34 -1.17 3.96
N ASP A 420 13.06 -1.56 4.03
CA ASP A 420 12.48 -2.53 3.11
C ASP A 420 12.40 -1.99 1.67
N ILE A 421 12.04 -0.71 1.48
CA ILE A 421 12.09 -0.05 0.15
C ILE A 421 13.52 -0.08 -0.41
N THR A 422 14.52 0.27 0.40
CA THR A 422 15.92 0.27 -0.05
C THR A 422 16.40 -1.13 -0.39
N ARG A 423 16.00 -2.16 0.37
CA ARG A 423 16.28 -3.57 0.02
C ARG A 423 15.60 -3.97 -1.29
N ASN A 424 14.36 -3.56 -1.51
CA ASN A 424 13.66 -3.81 -2.77
C ASN A 424 14.34 -3.12 -3.96
N ALA A 425 14.85 -1.89 -3.79
CA ALA A 425 15.62 -1.20 -4.82
C ALA A 425 16.92 -1.96 -5.19
N VAL A 426 17.60 -2.57 -4.21
CA VAL A 426 18.77 -3.42 -4.47
C VAL A 426 18.37 -4.66 -5.27
N ASP A 427 17.31 -5.37 -4.86
CA ASP A 427 16.80 -6.54 -5.58
C ASP A 427 16.38 -6.20 -7.02
N LEU A 428 15.82 -5.02 -7.22
CA LEU A 428 15.43 -4.50 -8.53
C LEU A 428 16.66 -4.25 -9.40
N LEU A 429 17.59 -3.41 -8.93
CA LEU A 429 18.70 -2.88 -9.74
C LEU A 429 19.87 -3.86 -9.90
N SER A 430 20.13 -4.72 -8.90
CA SER A 430 21.22 -5.70 -8.98
C SER A 430 21.03 -6.73 -10.11
N GLN A 431 19.78 -7.05 -10.47
CA GLN A 431 19.47 -7.90 -11.63
C GLN A 431 19.73 -7.20 -12.98
N SER A 432 20.03 -5.90 -12.96
CA SER A 432 20.38 -5.09 -14.14
C SER A 432 21.89 -4.90 -14.27
N ASN A 433 22.71 -5.77 -13.65
CA ASN A 433 24.17 -5.68 -13.59
C ASN A 433 24.73 -4.40 -12.93
N ILE A 434 23.92 -3.69 -12.13
CA ILE A 434 24.40 -2.54 -11.33
C ILE A 434 25.04 -3.06 -10.05
N LYS A 435 26.28 -2.67 -9.79
CA LYS A 435 26.97 -2.97 -8.53
C LYS A 435 26.46 -2.04 -7.42
N ILE A 436 25.78 -2.59 -6.43
CA ILE A 436 25.24 -1.86 -5.27
C ILE A 436 25.62 -2.62 -4.00
N PRO A 437 26.12 -1.94 -2.93
CA PRO A 437 26.41 -2.60 -1.66
C PRO A 437 25.17 -3.28 -1.09
N LYS A 438 25.24 -4.59 -0.81
CA LYS A 438 24.13 -5.30 -0.17
C LYS A 438 23.94 -4.82 1.26
N MET A 439 22.69 -4.58 1.64
CA MET A 439 22.34 -4.42 3.06
C MET A 439 22.23 -5.76 3.75
N LYS A 440 23.01 -5.95 4.82
CA LYS A 440 23.00 -7.18 5.59
C LYS A 440 21.92 -7.11 6.69
N ASP A 441 22.30 -6.66 7.87
CA ASP A 441 21.54 -6.83 9.10
C ASP A 441 20.81 -5.55 9.56
N ASN A 442 19.67 -5.71 10.23
CA ASN A 442 18.91 -4.59 10.81
C ASN A 442 19.75 -3.82 11.86
N ASN A 443 20.71 -4.48 12.52
CA ASN A 443 21.61 -3.81 13.46
C ASN A 443 22.54 -2.80 12.76
N GLU A 444 22.94 -3.06 11.51
CA GLU A 444 23.78 -2.12 10.76
C GLU A 444 23.02 -0.81 10.51
N TYR A 445 21.74 -0.91 10.11
CA TYR A 445 20.85 0.24 9.96
C TYR A 445 20.68 1.02 11.28
N PHE A 446 20.60 0.32 12.41
CA PHE A 446 20.46 0.95 13.72
C PHE A 446 21.62 1.89 14.06
N HIS A 447 22.85 1.52 13.70
CA HIS A 447 24.06 2.26 14.05
C HIS A 447 24.47 3.30 13.01
N ALA A 448 24.27 3.00 11.72
CA ALA A 448 24.80 3.80 10.63
C ALA A 448 23.73 4.46 9.74
N GLY A 449 22.44 4.19 9.97
CA GLY A 449 21.36 4.61 9.09
C GLY A 449 21.36 3.86 7.74
N PRO A 450 20.58 4.32 6.76
CA PRO A 450 20.61 3.73 5.42
C PRO A 450 21.98 3.98 4.77
N PRO A 451 22.58 2.98 4.10
CA PRO A 451 23.86 3.15 3.39
C PRO A 451 23.74 3.97 2.10
N TYR A 452 22.53 4.21 1.60
CA TYR A 452 22.21 5.02 0.43
C TYR A 452 20.70 5.29 0.42
N LEU A 453 20.27 6.29 -0.35
CA LEU A 453 18.86 6.55 -0.65
C LEU A 453 18.61 6.30 -2.14
N ILE A 454 17.61 5.47 -2.45
CA ILE A 454 17.20 5.22 -3.83
C ILE A 454 15.69 5.41 -3.91
N LEU A 455 15.27 6.49 -4.56
CA LEU A 455 13.88 6.89 -4.72
C LEU A 455 13.54 6.87 -6.22
N LEU A 456 12.73 5.91 -6.62
CA LEU A 456 12.35 5.67 -8.00
C LEU A 456 10.87 6.00 -8.18
N HIS A 457 10.54 6.82 -9.18
CA HIS A 457 9.15 7.09 -9.51
C HIS A 457 8.46 5.79 -9.95
N PRO A 458 7.26 5.44 -9.42
CA PRO A 458 6.58 4.20 -9.77
C PRO A 458 6.30 4.05 -11.28
N ALA A 459 6.10 5.16 -12.00
CA ALA A 459 5.92 5.18 -13.46
C ALA A 459 7.15 4.83 -14.30
N LEU A 460 8.34 4.64 -13.70
CA LEU A 460 9.43 3.93 -14.39
C LEU A 460 8.99 2.53 -14.82
N GLY A 461 8.08 1.93 -14.07
CA GLY A 461 7.46 0.65 -14.35
C GLY A 461 6.92 0.07 -13.05
N PRO A 462 5.58 0.03 -12.83
CA PRO A 462 5.01 -0.54 -11.61
C PRO A 462 5.28 -2.05 -11.49
N LEU A 463 5.74 -2.68 -12.57
CA LEU A 463 6.34 -4.02 -12.58
C LEU A 463 7.86 -3.91 -12.60
N TRP A 464 8.54 -4.67 -11.75
CA TRP A 464 10.00 -4.69 -11.69
C TRP A 464 10.64 -5.11 -13.03
N GLU A 465 10.01 -6.02 -13.78
CA GLU A 465 10.49 -6.43 -15.11
C GLU A 465 10.53 -5.26 -16.11
N VAL A 466 9.60 -4.32 -16.00
CA VAL A 466 9.53 -3.12 -16.85
C VAL A 466 10.61 -2.13 -16.43
N THR A 467 10.71 -1.85 -15.13
CA THR A 467 11.72 -0.91 -14.63
C THR A 467 13.14 -1.38 -14.95
N ARG A 468 13.44 -2.68 -14.80
CA ARG A 468 14.79 -3.23 -15.06
C ARG A 468 15.29 -3.02 -16.48
N GLN A 469 14.40 -3.03 -17.47
CA GLN A 469 14.80 -2.82 -18.88
C GLN A 469 15.32 -1.41 -19.16
N LYS A 470 15.10 -0.45 -18.24
CA LYS A 470 15.60 0.93 -18.33
C LYS A 470 16.99 1.11 -17.71
N PHE A 471 17.53 0.07 -17.07
CA PHE A 471 18.81 0.09 -16.38
C PHE A 471 19.73 -1.00 -16.93
N HIS A 472 20.98 -0.66 -17.20
CA HIS A 472 21.97 -1.63 -17.66
C HIS A 472 23.37 -1.28 -17.17
N GLY A 473 23.95 -2.08 -16.28
CA GLY A 473 25.35 -1.93 -15.84
C GLY A 473 25.64 -0.70 -14.98
N GLY A 474 26.89 -0.58 -14.53
CA GLY A 474 27.36 0.55 -13.72
C GLY A 474 27.41 0.24 -12.21
N SER A 475 27.39 1.28 -11.37
CA SER A 475 27.50 1.14 -9.93
C SER A 475 26.88 2.29 -9.14
N ILE A 476 26.36 2.00 -7.95
CA ILE A 476 25.94 3.00 -6.96
C ILE A 476 26.75 2.77 -5.67
N SER A 477 27.60 3.72 -5.31
CA SER A 477 28.48 3.63 -4.15
C SER A 477 27.74 3.81 -2.83
N LYS A 478 28.31 3.32 -1.73
CA LYS A 478 27.82 3.63 -0.37
C LYS A 478 27.90 5.15 -0.14
N GLY A 479 26.90 5.70 0.53
CA GLY A 479 26.73 7.14 0.75
C GLY A 479 26.08 7.87 -0.43
N SER A 480 25.60 7.15 -1.44
CA SER A 480 24.97 7.78 -2.59
C SER A 480 23.47 8.03 -2.39
N GLU A 481 22.97 8.98 -3.16
CA GLU A 481 21.55 9.26 -3.30
C GLU A 481 21.19 9.24 -4.79
N LEU A 482 20.17 8.46 -5.13
CA LEU A 482 19.58 8.41 -6.46
C LEU A 482 18.09 8.77 -6.34
N GLN A 483 17.66 9.85 -6.99
CA GLN A 483 16.26 10.20 -7.14
C GLN A 483 15.91 10.33 -8.63
N ILE A 484 14.97 9.51 -9.09
CA ILE A 484 14.49 9.50 -10.48
C ILE A 484 12.99 9.81 -10.50
N GLU A 485 12.64 11.06 -10.83
CA GLU A 485 11.27 11.56 -10.99
C GLU A 485 10.94 11.79 -12.48
N VAL A 486 11.17 10.77 -13.31
CA VAL A 486 10.83 10.68 -14.74
C VAL A 486 10.29 9.28 -15.06
N ALA A 487 9.42 9.14 -16.07
CA ALA A 487 9.00 7.83 -16.56
C ALA A 487 9.85 7.36 -17.75
N GLU A 488 10.23 8.27 -18.65
CA GLU A 488 11.10 7.99 -19.79
C GLU A 488 12.57 8.17 -19.37
N PHE A 489 13.18 7.06 -18.99
CA PHE A 489 14.54 7.01 -18.43
C PHE A 489 15.36 5.94 -19.11
N PHE A 490 16.64 6.24 -19.35
CA PHE A 490 17.63 5.28 -19.84
C PHE A 490 18.92 5.43 -19.04
N TRP A 491 19.40 4.33 -18.47
CA TRP A 491 20.65 4.22 -17.74
C TRP A 491 21.49 3.11 -18.34
N SER A 492 22.68 3.46 -18.83
CA SER A 492 23.69 2.51 -19.31
C SER A 492 25.06 2.82 -18.69
N SER A 493 25.60 1.87 -17.93
CA SER A 493 26.94 1.89 -17.34
C SER A 493 27.29 3.14 -16.53
N VAL A 494 26.31 3.72 -15.84
CA VAL A 494 26.52 4.92 -15.02
C VAL A 494 27.13 4.57 -13.66
N GLN A 495 28.09 5.37 -13.22
CA GLN A 495 28.74 5.26 -11.91
C GLN A 495 28.33 6.44 -11.05
N LEU A 496 27.71 6.17 -9.90
CA LEU A 496 27.25 7.18 -8.97
C LEU A 496 28.00 7.08 -7.63
N GLU A 497 28.70 8.17 -7.30
CA GLU A 497 29.29 8.43 -6.00
C GLU A 497 28.90 9.85 -5.55
N GLY A 498 27.89 9.93 -4.69
CA GLY A 498 27.26 11.19 -4.28
C GLY A 498 25.77 11.23 -4.58
N SER A 499 25.22 12.42 -4.81
CA SER A 499 23.80 12.65 -5.08
C SER A 499 23.54 12.91 -6.57
N LEU A 500 22.59 12.16 -7.15
CA LEU A 500 22.00 12.38 -8.48
C LEU A 500 20.48 12.50 -8.35
N LEU A 501 19.94 13.67 -8.72
CA LEU A 501 18.52 13.97 -8.68
C LEU A 501 18.05 14.35 -10.09
N ILE A 502 17.06 13.64 -10.62
CA ILE A 502 16.41 13.95 -11.90
C ILE A 502 14.94 14.22 -11.61
N ILE A 503 14.49 15.44 -11.92
CA ILE A 503 13.14 15.92 -11.60
C ILE A 503 12.48 16.44 -12.87
N ALA A 504 11.32 15.91 -13.22
CA ALA A 504 10.49 16.44 -14.29
C ALA A 504 9.18 17.02 -13.76
N GLU A 505 8.73 18.10 -14.37
CA GLU A 505 7.38 18.65 -14.17
C GLU A 505 6.32 17.70 -14.74
N ASN A 506 6.53 17.26 -15.99
CA ASN A 506 5.65 16.32 -16.68
C ASN A 506 6.30 14.93 -16.66
N ILE A 507 5.82 14.05 -15.79
CA ILE A 507 6.42 12.71 -15.62
C ILE A 507 5.79 11.67 -16.55
N MET A 508 4.46 11.71 -16.70
CA MET A 508 3.63 10.70 -17.39
C MET A 508 2.79 11.31 -18.52
N GLY A 509 3.05 12.56 -18.88
CA GLY A 509 2.25 13.36 -19.81
C GLY A 509 2.05 14.78 -19.29
N SER A 510 1.10 15.50 -19.88
CA SER A 510 0.89 16.92 -19.65
C SER A 510 -0.49 17.22 -19.06
N PHE A 511 -0.60 18.29 -18.27
CA PHE A 511 -1.88 18.76 -17.78
C PHE A 511 -2.69 19.44 -18.89
N VAL A 512 -3.98 19.13 -18.95
CA VAL A 512 -4.98 19.78 -19.80
C VAL A 512 -6.11 20.33 -18.93
N ASN A 513 -6.66 21.47 -19.34
CA ASN A 513 -7.79 22.06 -18.63
C ASN A 513 -9.08 21.39 -19.10
N LYS A 514 -9.74 20.64 -18.22
CA LYS A 514 -11.07 20.08 -18.46
C LYS A 514 -12.08 20.88 -17.65
N GLY A 515 -12.70 21.87 -18.29
CA GLY A 515 -13.46 22.90 -17.57
C GLY A 515 -12.52 23.80 -16.78
N SER A 516 -12.73 23.93 -15.47
CA SER A 516 -11.89 24.70 -14.55
C SER A 516 -10.80 23.88 -13.83
N GLU A 517 -10.78 22.56 -14.00
CA GLU A 517 -9.83 21.68 -13.31
C GLU A 517 -8.67 21.24 -14.22
N PRO A 518 -7.40 21.36 -13.78
CA PRO A 518 -6.27 20.80 -14.49
C PRO A 518 -6.23 19.28 -14.27
N VAL A 519 -6.32 18.51 -15.35
CA VAL A 519 -6.30 17.05 -15.35
C VAL A 519 -5.07 16.56 -16.11
N LEU A 520 -4.37 15.59 -15.56
CA LEU A 520 -3.23 14.94 -16.20
C LEU A 520 -3.72 14.08 -17.36
N GLN A 521 -3.31 14.42 -18.57
CA GLN A 521 -3.46 13.58 -19.75
C GLN A 521 -2.19 12.75 -19.93
N TYR A 522 -2.35 11.42 -19.94
CA TYR A 522 -1.22 10.53 -20.20
C TYR A 522 -0.79 10.65 -21.65
N GLY A 523 0.52 10.66 -21.85
CA GLY A 523 1.09 10.88 -23.17
C GLY A 523 2.61 10.83 -23.13
N ASN A 524 3.20 10.99 -24.31
CA ASN A 524 4.64 11.09 -24.44
C ASN A 524 5.14 12.52 -24.19
N ARG A 525 4.29 13.56 -24.05
CA ARG A 525 4.77 14.92 -23.69
C ARG A 525 5.24 14.98 -22.22
N CYS A 526 6.45 14.51 -21.95
CA CYS A 526 7.03 14.38 -20.62
C CYS A 526 8.55 14.62 -20.64
N GLY A 527 9.12 14.85 -19.46
CA GLY A 527 10.57 14.96 -19.28
C GLY A 527 11.27 13.62 -19.50
N ARG A 528 12.43 13.64 -20.17
CA ARG A 528 13.24 12.44 -20.44
C ARG A 528 14.68 12.62 -19.98
N CYS A 529 15.28 11.51 -19.56
CA CYS A 529 16.69 11.50 -19.21
C CYS A 529 17.38 10.25 -19.74
N ARG A 530 18.46 10.45 -20.49
CA ARG A 530 19.36 9.41 -21.01
C ARG A 530 20.75 9.60 -20.43
N LEU A 531 21.27 8.58 -19.76
CA LEU A 531 22.61 8.56 -19.20
C LEU A 531 23.36 7.36 -19.75
N GLU A 532 24.46 7.60 -20.46
CA GLU A 532 25.28 6.57 -21.11
C GLU A 532 26.76 6.79 -20.76
N ASN A 533 27.36 5.81 -20.08
CA ASN A 533 28.76 5.86 -19.63
C ASN A 533 29.09 7.12 -18.81
N VAL A 534 28.17 7.55 -17.95
CA VAL A 534 28.32 8.76 -17.12
C VAL A 534 28.93 8.41 -15.77
N LYS A 535 29.91 9.20 -15.31
CA LYS A 535 30.39 9.15 -13.92
C LYS A 535 29.98 10.40 -13.18
N VAL A 536 29.22 10.24 -12.10
CA VAL A 536 28.79 11.33 -11.20
C VAL A 536 29.59 11.22 -9.91
N LEU A 537 30.39 12.24 -9.60
CA LEU A 537 31.21 12.32 -8.39
C LEU A 537 30.95 13.63 -7.66
N ASN A 538 30.31 13.58 -6.49
CA ASN A 538 30.10 14.75 -5.64
C ASN A 538 29.96 14.36 -4.17
N LYS A 539 30.02 15.35 -3.26
CA LYS A 539 29.94 15.09 -1.82
C LYS A 539 28.59 14.59 -1.31
N GLY A 540 27.53 14.66 -2.12
CA GLY A 540 26.21 14.12 -1.80
C GLY A 540 25.58 14.66 -0.50
N ILE A 541 24.84 13.79 0.19
CA ILE A 541 24.23 14.05 1.49
C ILE A 541 25.30 14.19 2.58
N ASP A 542 25.10 15.14 3.51
CA ASP A 542 25.84 15.17 4.77
C ASP A 542 25.30 14.08 5.71
N TRP A 543 25.77 12.85 5.54
CA TRP A 543 25.34 11.68 6.32
C TRP A 543 25.59 11.78 7.83
N ARG A 544 26.41 12.75 8.27
CA ARG A 544 26.72 12.97 9.69
C ARG A 544 25.79 13.99 10.34
N SER A 545 25.00 14.72 9.56
CA SER A 545 24.04 15.68 10.10
C SER A 545 22.98 14.98 10.94
N VAL A 546 22.84 15.41 12.20
CA VAL A 546 21.81 14.93 13.14
C VAL A 546 20.40 15.42 12.79
N GLU A 547 20.30 16.40 11.90
CA GLU A 547 19.03 16.97 11.43
C GLU A 547 18.35 16.09 10.36
N ASN A 548 19.10 15.16 9.75
CA ASN A 548 18.57 14.31 8.69
C ASN A 548 17.45 13.39 9.21
N VAL A 549 16.32 13.41 8.51
CA VAL A 549 15.24 12.44 8.67
C VAL A 549 15.06 11.67 7.37
N PHE A 550 15.87 10.62 7.20
CA PHE A 550 15.98 9.86 5.94
C PHE A 550 14.64 9.34 5.42
N TRP A 551 13.78 8.80 6.29
CA TRP A 551 12.47 8.26 5.88
C TRP A 551 11.49 9.35 5.45
N LYS A 552 11.68 10.61 5.86
CA LYS A 552 10.94 11.76 5.32
C LYS A 552 11.56 12.29 4.03
N HIS A 553 12.78 11.86 3.69
CA HIS A 553 13.66 12.48 2.70
C HIS A 553 13.99 13.95 3.02
N ASP A 554 13.96 14.30 4.30
CA ASP A 554 14.41 15.59 4.80
C ASP A 554 15.89 15.48 5.12
N VAL A 555 16.74 15.81 4.15
CA VAL A 555 18.19 15.57 4.21
C VAL A 555 18.98 16.80 3.77
N ARG A 556 20.07 17.07 4.48
CA ARG A 556 21.04 18.11 4.14
C ARG A 556 22.01 17.59 3.08
N ARG A 557 22.19 18.35 2.00
CA ARG A 557 23.15 18.04 0.93
C ARG A 557 24.32 19.01 0.96
N ILE A 558 25.51 18.50 0.67
CA ILE A 558 26.74 19.29 0.51
C ILE A 558 26.91 19.64 -0.96
N GLU A 559 26.80 18.65 -1.84
CA GLU A 559 26.85 18.81 -3.30
C GLU A 559 25.87 17.82 -3.95
N SER A 560 25.40 18.13 -5.15
CA SER A 560 24.59 17.21 -5.94
C SER A 560 24.71 17.50 -7.42
N LEU A 561 24.47 16.49 -8.24
CA LEU A 561 24.06 16.68 -9.63
C LEU A 561 22.53 16.68 -9.68
N LYS A 562 21.94 17.83 -9.98
CA LYS A 562 20.48 17.99 -10.12
C LYS A 562 20.12 18.33 -11.56
N VAL A 563 19.20 17.57 -12.14
CA VAL A 563 18.61 17.84 -13.45
C VAL A 563 17.14 18.18 -13.25
N VAL A 564 16.71 19.32 -13.78
CA VAL A 564 15.33 19.81 -13.76
C VAL A 564 14.82 19.92 -15.19
N LEU A 565 13.76 19.18 -15.50
CA LEU A 565 13.17 19.07 -16.83
C LEU A 565 11.79 19.76 -16.83
N HIS A 566 11.70 20.89 -17.53
CA HIS A 566 10.45 21.63 -17.66
C HIS A 566 9.63 21.10 -18.85
N GLY A 567 8.33 20.89 -18.67
CA GLY A 567 7.46 20.37 -19.74
C GLY A 567 8.00 19.10 -20.45
N ASN A 568 8.19 19.19 -21.78
CA ASN A 568 8.69 18.10 -22.63
C ASN A 568 10.23 18.16 -22.84
N ALA A 569 10.99 18.59 -21.83
CA ALA A 569 12.43 18.73 -21.90
C ALA A 569 13.19 17.40 -21.86
N GLU A 570 14.41 17.39 -22.41
CA GLU A 570 15.25 16.20 -22.49
C GLU A 570 16.67 16.48 -22.02
N PHE A 571 17.21 15.58 -21.19
CA PHE A 571 18.61 15.63 -20.76
C PHE A 571 19.34 14.37 -21.22
N GLU A 572 20.44 14.55 -21.93
CA GLU A 572 21.29 13.46 -22.40
C GLU A 572 22.72 13.70 -21.94
N ALA A 573 23.31 12.73 -21.24
CA ALA A 573 24.72 12.75 -20.89
C ALA A 573 25.41 11.49 -21.39
N SER A 574 26.51 11.66 -22.11
CA SER A 574 27.23 10.57 -22.80
C SER A 574 28.73 10.69 -22.59
N ASP A 575 29.38 9.61 -22.18
CA ASP A 575 30.85 9.47 -22.08
C ASP A 575 31.50 10.64 -21.32
N VAL A 576 30.96 10.96 -20.14
CA VAL A 576 31.33 12.18 -19.40
C VAL A 576 31.46 11.95 -17.90
N ASN A 577 32.45 12.61 -17.30
CA ASN A 577 32.61 12.72 -15.85
C ASN A 577 32.07 14.07 -15.39
N ILE A 578 31.11 14.06 -14.48
CA ILE A 578 30.51 15.25 -13.88
C ILE A 578 30.89 15.27 -12.41
N GLU A 579 31.81 16.19 -12.07
CA GLU A 579 32.38 16.32 -10.72
C GLU A 579 31.91 17.60 -10.03
N GLY A 580 31.54 17.50 -8.75
CA GLY A 580 31.11 18.62 -7.92
C GLY A 580 29.61 18.92 -7.99
N ASN A 581 29.23 20.13 -7.58
CA ASN A 581 27.84 20.56 -7.50
C ASN A 581 27.37 21.19 -8.82
N HIS A 582 26.36 20.60 -9.46
CA HIS A 582 25.81 21.06 -10.73
C HIS A 582 24.29 21.03 -10.71
N VAL A 583 23.68 22.04 -11.33
CA VAL A 583 22.24 22.10 -11.61
C VAL A 583 22.06 22.36 -13.10
N PHE A 584 21.40 21.43 -13.79
CA PHE A 584 20.99 21.57 -15.18
C PHE A 584 19.49 21.81 -15.24
N GLU A 585 19.08 23.01 -15.62
CA GLU A 585 17.69 23.34 -15.91
C GLU A 585 17.47 23.31 -17.42
N VAL A 586 16.61 22.41 -17.88
CA VAL A 586 16.33 22.24 -19.31
C VAL A 586 14.93 22.81 -19.61
N PRO A 587 14.84 23.86 -20.42
CA PRO A 587 13.56 24.46 -20.78
C PRO A 587 12.65 23.54 -21.58
N ASN A 588 11.34 23.76 -21.49
CA ASN A 588 10.34 23.02 -22.26
C ASN A 588 10.61 23.09 -23.77
N GLY A 589 10.60 21.94 -24.44
CA GLY A 589 10.82 21.82 -25.88
C GLY A 589 12.30 21.86 -26.28
N TYR A 590 13.23 21.73 -25.33
CA TYR A 590 14.67 21.67 -25.60
C TYR A 590 15.28 20.37 -25.09
N ARG A 591 16.40 20.01 -25.72
CA ARG A 591 17.27 18.91 -25.33
C ARG A 591 18.65 19.46 -24.96
N LEU A 592 19.10 19.16 -23.74
CA LEU A 592 20.44 19.46 -23.26
C LEU A 592 21.32 18.22 -23.38
N CYS A 593 22.34 18.27 -24.22
CA CYS A 593 23.35 17.23 -24.37
C CYS A 593 24.63 17.63 -23.63
N VAL A 594 25.12 16.75 -22.77
CA VAL A 594 26.36 16.90 -22.00
C VAL A 594 27.33 15.79 -22.40
N THR A 595 28.51 16.17 -22.91
CA THR A 595 29.55 15.23 -23.36
C THR A 595 30.90 15.62 -22.79
N ALA A 596 31.92 14.77 -22.92
CA ALA A 596 33.29 15.18 -22.65
C ALA A 596 33.69 16.41 -23.50
N GLY A 597 34.46 17.32 -22.91
CA GLY A 597 35.00 18.51 -23.55
C GLY A 597 36.48 18.72 -23.19
N ASN A 598 37.15 19.65 -23.87
CA ASN A 598 38.60 19.87 -23.74
C ASN A 598 39.04 20.29 -22.31
N SER A 599 38.15 20.88 -21.52
CA SER A 599 38.40 21.37 -20.16
C SER A 599 37.29 20.98 -19.18
N GLY A 600 36.79 19.74 -19.26
CA GLY A 600 35.69 19.23 -18.45
C GLY A 600 34.61 18.60 -19.31
N PHE A 601 33.40 19.16 -19.28
CA PHE A 601 32.30 18.75 -20.15
C PHE A 601 31.83 19.89 -21.07
N SER A 602 31.36 19.50 -22.25
CA SER A 602 30.69 20.38 -23.19
C SER A 602 29.19 20.28 -22.99
N ILE A 603 28.49 21.40 -23.18
CA ILE A 603 27.04 21.47 -23.09
C ILE A 603 26.51 22.01 -24.42
N LYS A 604 25.51 21.34 -24.97
CA LYS A 604 24.78 21.79 -26.15
C LYS A 604 23.29 21.78 -25.86
N LEU A 605 22.61 22.90 -26.10
CA LEU A 605 21.16 23.02 -25.97
C LEU A 605 20.55 23.14 -27.36
N ASP A 606 19.84 22.10 -27.79
CA ASP A 606 19.18 22.04 -29.09
C ASP A 606 17.64 22.11 -28.90
N PRO A 607 16.90 22.86 -29.73
CA PRO A 607 15.45 22.75 -29.73
C PRO A 607 15.01 21.38 -30.24
N ILE A 608 13.98 20.80 -29.62
CA ILE A 608 13.31 19.60 -30.12
C ILE A 608 12.56 19.99 -31.39
N LYS A 609 12.72 19.19 -32.45
CA LYS A 609 12.08 19.44 -33.75
C LYS A 609 10.56 19.49 -33.60
N ALA A 610 9.92 20.33 -34.41
CA ALA A 610 8.47 20.53 -34.35
C ALA A 610 7.70 19.22 -34.55
N GLU A 611 8.14 18.34 -35.47
CA GLU A 611 7.53 17.03 -35.69
C GLU A 611 7.67 16.04 -34.51
N MET A 612 8.60 16.29 -33.59
CA MET A 612 8.87 15.44 -32.42
C MET A 612 8.30 16.02 -31.13
N MET A 613 7.63 17.17 -31.16
CA MET A 613 7.16 17.85 -29.95
C MET A 613 6.14 17.03 -29.15
N ASP A 614 5.44 16.11 -29.80
CA ASP A 614 4.43 15.24 -29.16
C ASP A 614 5.00 13.95 -28.58
N THR A 615 6.12 13.47 -29.13
CA THR A 615 6.73 12.18 -28.78
C THR A 615 8.06 12.30 -28.05
N GLY A 616 8.72 13.44 -28.18
CA GLY A 616 10.14 13.63 -27.89
C GLY A 616 11.06 13.09 -28.96
N SER A 617 12.37 13.28 -28.74
CA SER A 617 13.41 12.68 -29.56
C SER A 617 13.50 11.16 -29.42
N TRP A 618 12.99 10.61 -28.31
CA TRP A 618 12.83 9.18 -28.14
C TRP A 618 11.76 8.84 -27.09
N PHE A 619 11.27 7.59 -27.08
CA PHE A 619 10.43 7.05 -26.01
C PHE A 619 10.46 5.52 -25.97
N TRP A 620 10.07 4.94 -24.83
CA TRP A 620 9.88 3.49 -24.71
C TRP A 620 8.52 3.03 -25.25
N ARG A 621 8.54 2.23 -26.31
CA ARG A 621 7.37 1.47 -26.77
C ARG A 621 7.25 0.19 -25.95
N HIS A 622 6.06 -0.05 -25.38
CA HIS A 622 5.77 -1.23 -24.58
C HIS A 622 5.01 -2.24 -25.44
N THR A 623 5.45 -3.49 -25.48
CA THR A 623 4.81 -4.58 -26.23
C THR A 623 4.70 -5.82 -25.36
N ILE A 624 3.59 -6.55 -25.45
CA ILE A 624 3.42 -7.82 -24.76
C ILE A 624 4.03 -8.93 -25.63
N GLU A 625 4.97 -9.70 -25.07
CA GLU A 625 5.57 -10.89 -25.68
C GLU A 625 5.31 -12.09 -24.76
N GLY A 626 4.36 -12.96 -25.14
CA GLY A 626 3.90 -14.04 -24.27
C GLY A 626 3.22 -13.48 -23.01
N THR A 627 3.80 -13.76 -21.84
CA THR A 627 3.31 -13.25 -20.55
C THR A 627 4.13 -12.07 -20.01
N HIS A 628 5.10 -11.59 -20.78
CA HIS A 628 6.04 -10.54 -20.38
C HIS A 628 5.85 -9.24 -21.16
N ILE A 629 6.28 -8.14 -20.56
CA ILE A 629 6.30 -6.82 -21.21
C ILE A 629 7.73 -6.52 -21.67
N ARG A 630 7.90 -6.26 -22.97
CA ARG A 630 9.16 -5.83 -23.56
C ARG A 630 9.14 -4.35 -23.89
N LEU A 631 10.26 -3.68 -23.63
CA LEU A 631 10.51 -2.31 -24.02
C LEU A 631 11.38 -2.26 -25.26
N ASN A 632 10.96 -1.47 -26.25
CA ASN A 632 11.76 -1.14 -27.42
C ASN A 632 11.86 0.39 -27.50
N MET A 633 13.09 0.90 -27.56
CA MET A 633 13.32 2.33 -27.74
C MET A 633 12.95 2.72 -29.17
N VAL A 634 12.23 3.81 -29.32
CA VAL A 634 11.91 4.45 -30.61
C VAL A 634 12.59 5.81 -30.60
N GLU A 635 13.42 6.08 -31.59
CA GLU A 635 14.15 7.34 -31.81
C GLU A 635 13.70 8.01 -33.12
#